data_AF-A0A7V9KZP9-F1
#
_entry.id   AF-A0A7V9KZP9-F1
#
_cell.length_a   1.000
_cell.length_b   1.000
_cell.length_c   1.000
_cell.angle_alpha   90.00
_cell.angle_beta   90.00
_cell.angle_gamma   90.00
#
_symmetry.space_group_name_H-M   'P 1'
#
loop_
_entity.id
_entity.type
_entity.pdbx_description
1 polymer ?
#
loop_
_entity_poly.entity_id
_entity_poly.type
_entity_poly.pdbx_seq_one_letter_code
_entity_poly.pdbx_strand_id
1 'polypeptide(L)'
;PDEAVEVKRLAKPPAPVWAINQLARRRRADVRALVKAAARLREVQGSGRGDFAKAATAERAAVAKLVAAAAGILREGGAAPTDATLGRVATTLHAAATSDESRGELERGRLRAELEPPGFGALLGTVPEPPAEKLADEVAQARERRAARDDLADARSRADAAQEQLEAAEEGVADARDELERAETDAARIRSELDEAQAKVTAAEKRLRKLER
;
A
#
# COMPACT_ATOMS: atom_id res chain seq x y z
N PRO A 1 17.55 32.18 -39.74
CA PRO A 1 17.15 32.29 -38.32
C PRO A 1 15.63 32.33 -38.22
N ASP A 2 14.97 31.17 -38.40
CA ASP A 2 13.50 31.05 -38.48
C ASP A 2 13.00 29.70 -37.91
N GLU A 3 13.62 29.18 -36.85
CA GLU A 3 13.15 27.93 -36.19
C GLU A 3 12.40 28.19 -34.87
N ALA A 4 12.37 29.44 -34.38
CA ALA A 4 11.81 29.77 -33.07
C ALA A 4 10.31 30.12 -33.07
N VAL A 5 9.70 30.37 -34.24
CA VAL A 5 8.32 30.87 -34.34
C VAL A 5 7.29 29.75 -34.56
N GLU A 6 7.71 28.59 -35.09
CA GLU A 6 6.84 27.41 -35.30
C GLU A 6 6.54 26.60 -34.02
N VAL A 7 7.10 26.98 -32.87
CA VAL A 7 6.82 26.31 -31.59
C VAL A 7 5.56 26.87 -30.90
N LYS A 8 5.04 28.02 -31.37
CA LYS A 8 3.96 28.77 -30.68
C LYS A 8 2.54 28.28 -31.01
N ARG A 9 2.37 27.29 -31.91
CA ARG A 9 1.07 26.73 -32.31
C ARG A 9 0.80 25.30 -31.86
N LEU A 10 1.77 24.64 -31.22
CA LEU A 10 1.53 23.34 -30.59
C LEU A 10 0.82 23.58 -29.26
N ALA A 11 -0.45 23.19 -29.18
CA ALA A 11 -1.19 23.15 -27.92
C ALA A 11 -0.31 22.48 -26.85
N LYS A 12 -0.23 23.10 -25.66
CA LYS A 12 0.53 22.51 -24.54
C LYS A 12 0.06 21.06 -24.36
N PRO A 13 0.94 20.06 -24.50
CA PRO A 13 0.52 18.68 -24.32
C PRO A 13 -0.10 18.52 -22.93
N PRO A 14 -1.20 17.76 -22.78
CA PRO A 14 -1.83 17.53 -21.50
C PRO A 14 -0.79 17.09 -20.46
N ALA A 15 -0.93 17.55 -19.21
CA ALA A 15 0.04 17.25 -18.15
C ALA A 15 0.38 15.74 -18.01
N PRO A 16 -0.59 14.79 -18.16
CA PRO A 16 -0.29 13.34 -18.21
C PRO A 16 0.66 12.95 -19.36
N VAL A 17 0.40 13.43 -20.58
CA VAL A 17 1.19 13.13 -21.78
C VAL A 17 2.60 13.71 -21.67
N TRP A 18 2.70 14.94 -21.16
CA TRP A 18 4.00 15.55 -20.88
C TRP A 18 4.81 14.72 -19.87
N ALA A 19 4.18 14.28 -18.77
CA ALA A 19 4.85 13.47 -17.75
C ALA A 19 5.34 12.13 -18.31
N ILE A 20 4.54 11.45 -19.14
CA ILE A 20 4.93 10.19 -19.79
C ILE A 20 6.10 10.40 -20.74
N ASN A 21 6.08 11.47 -21.54
CA ASN A 21 7.19 11.81 -22.43
C ASN A 21 8.48 12.09 -21.65
N GLN A 22 8.38 12.70 -20.46
CA GLN A 22 9.52 12.90 -19.57
C GLN A 22 10.02 11.57 -18.96
N LEU A 23 9.14 10.62 -18.62
CA LEU A 23 9.54 9.26 -18.20
C LEU A 23 10.36 8.57 -19.27
N ALA A 24 9.94 8.64 -20.53
CA ALA A 24 10.68 8.07 -21.65
C ALA A 24 12.05 8.71 -21.88
N ARG A 25 12.28 9.96 -21.42
CA ARG A 25 13.60 10.61 -21.48
C ARG A 25 14.48 10.29 -20.27
N ARG A 26 13.90 10.30 -19.06
CA ARG A 26 14.63 10.23 -17.78
C ARG A 26 14.69 8.83 -17.16
N ARG A 27 13.81 7.92 -17.58
CA ARG A 27 13.59 6.57 -17.04
C ARG A 27 13.44 5.54 -18.16
N ARG A 28 14.30 5.63 -19.19
CA ARG A 28 14.30 4.75 -20.38
C ARG A 28 14.27 3.26 -20.05
N ALA A 29 15.00 2.85 -19.02
CA ALA A 29 15.03 1.45 -18.60
C ALA A 29 13.67 0.96 -18.08
N ASP A 30 12.97 1.78 -17.29
CA ASP A 30 11.67 1.44 -16.72
C ASP A 30 10.58 1.41 -17.79
N VAL A 31 10.63 2.34 -18.76
CA VAL A 31 9.71 2.33 -19.91
C VAL A 31 9.90 1.08 -20.77
N ARG A 32 11.15 0.68 -21.05
CA ARG A 32 11.43 -0.59 -21.75
C ARG A 32 10.97 -1.81 -20.96
N ALA A 33 11.06 -1.77 -19.63
CA ALA A 33 10.58 -2.85 -18.78
C ALA A 33 9.05 -3.00 -18.88
N LEU A 34 8.30 -1.89 -18.88
CA LEU A 34 6.85 -1.89 -19.14
C LEU A 34 6.53 -2.49 -20.51
N VAL A 35 7.21 -2.03 -21.57
CA VAL A 35 7.03 -2.53 -22.93
C VAL A 35 7.26 -4.05 -23.02
N LYS A 36 8.32 -4.55 -22.38
CA LYS A 36 8.62 -5.98 -22.32
C LYS A 36 7.56 -6.77 -21.55
N ALA A 37 7.09 -6.24 -20.42
CA ALA A 37 6.05 -6.87 -19.62
C ALA A 37 4.71 -6.94 -20.38
N ALA A 38 4.32 -5.87 -21.07
CA ALA A 38 3.13 -5.82 -21.91
C ALA A 38 3.22 -6.81 -23.10
N ALA A 39 4.38 -6.90 -23.76
CA ALA A 39 4.61 -7.88 -24.83
C ALA A 39 4.48 -9.32 -24.31
N ARG A 40 5.05 -9.63 -23.14
CA ARG A 40 4.94 -10.95 -22.52
C ARG A 40 3.49 -11.28 -22.12
N LEU A 41 2.76 -10.31 -21.57
CA LEU A 41 1.34 -10.50 -21.23
C LEU A 41 0.52 -10.84 -22.47
N ARG A 42 0.72 -10.11 -23.57
CA ARG A 42 0.05 -10.38 -24.85
C ARG A 42 0.39 -11.76 -25.41
N GLU A 43 1.66 -12.16 -25.35
CA GLU A 43 2.10 -13.48 -25.80
C GLU A 43 1.40 -14.60 -25.04
N VAL A 44 1.31 -14.49 -23.70
CA VAL A 44 0.61 -15.47 -22.87
C VAL A 44 -0.90 -15.46 -23.13
N GLN A 45 -1.50 -14.29 -23.35
CA GLN A 45 -2.92 -14.17 -23.72
C GLN A 45 -3.23 -14.81 -25.08
N GLY A 46 -2.41 -14.58 -26.10
CA GLY A 46 -2.65 -15.06 -27.46
C GLY A 46 -2.32 -16.54 -27.65
N SER A 47 -1.31 -17.06 -26.95
CA SER A 47 -0.92 -18.47 -27.04
C SER A 47 -1.67 -19.39 -26.08
N GLY A 48 -2.27 -18.83 -25.01
CA GLY A 48 -2.85 -19.60 -23.92
C GLY A 48 -1.83 -20.42 -23.12
N ARG A 49 -0.53 -20.21 -23.35
CA ARG A 49 0.57 -20.96 -22.72
C ARG A 49 1.38 -20.05 -21.82
N GLY A 50 1.68 -20.54 -20.61
CA GLY A 50 2.46 -19.83 -19.60
C GLY A 50 1.61 -19.23 -18.48
N ASP A 51 2.28 -18.59 -17.53
CA ASP A 51 1.65 -18.07 -16.33
C ASP A 51 1.09 -16.66 -16.57
N PHE A 52 -0.21 -16.59 -16.87
CA PHE A 52 -0.93 -15.35 -17.09
C PHE A 52 -0.92 -14.46 -15.84
N ALA A 53 -1.11 -15.04 -14.65
CA ALA A 53 -1.18 -14.29 -13.40
C ALA A 53 0.15 -13.57 -13.12
N LYS A 54 1.27 -14.27 -13.36
CA LYS A 54 2.62 -13.68 -13.24
C LYS A 54 2.88 -12.61 -14.28
N ALA A 55 2.50 -12.83 -15.54
CA ALA A 55 2.67 -11.83 -16.60
C ALA A 55 1.85 -10.56 -16.33
N ALA A 56 0.59 -10.71 -15.87
CA ALA A 56 -0.28 -9.60 -15.52
C ALA A 56 0.24 -8.84 -14.29
N THR A 57 0.77 -9.54 -13.29
CA THR A 57 1.38 -8.91 -12.11
C THR A 57 2.63 -8.11 -12.46
N ALA A 58 3.48 -8.64 -13.33
CA ALA A 58 4.69 -7.93 -13.79
C ALA A 58 4.37 -6.65 -14.56
N GLU A 59 3.33 -6.67 -15.41
CA GLU A 59 2.87 -5.49 -16.14
C GLU A 59 2.32 -4.42 -15.18
N ARG A 60 1.43 -4.81 -14.25
CA ARG A 60 0.87 -3.88 -13.25
C ARG A 60 1.96 -3.24 -12.38
N ALA A 61 2.96 -4.03 -11.97
CA ALA A 61 4.09 -3.53 -11.18
C ALA A 61 4.92 -2.50 -11.96
N ALA A 62 5.14 -2.74 -13.27
CA ALA A 62 5.85 -1.79 -14.13
C ALA A 62 5.07 -0.48 -14.32
N VAL A 63 3.75 -0.55 -14.51
CA VAL A 63 2.87 0.64 -14.56
C VAL A 63 2.92 1.40 -13.24
N ALA A 64 2.73 0.73 -12.10
CA ALA A 64 2.75 1.38 -10.79
C ALA A 64 4.06 2.12 -10.51
N LYS A 65 5.20 1.51 -10.87
CA LYS A 65 6.53 2.14 -10.75
C LYS A 65 6.63 3.42 -11.59
N LEU A 66 6.14 3.39 -12.83
CA LEU A 66 6.16 4.54 -13.72
C LEU A 66 5.20 5.64 -13.27
N VAL A 67 4.03 5.31 -12.73
CA VAL A 67 3.07 6.26 -12.15
C VAL A 67 3.67 6.97 -10.93
N ALA A 68 4.35 6.24 -10.04
CA ALA A 68 5.06 6.84 -8.91
C ALA A 68 6.14 7.82 -9.36
N ALA A 69 6.91 7.48 -10.40
CA ALA A 69 7.89 8.39 -11.00
C ALA A 69 7.24 9.59 -11.70
N ALA A 70 6.06 9.39 -12.33
CA ALA A 70 5.30 10.46 -12.97
C ALA A 70 4.84 11.52 -11.97
N ALA A 71 4.48 11.11 -10.74
CA ALA A 71 4.09 12.04 -9.68
C ALA A 71 5.20 13.05 -9.35
N GLY A 72 6.47 12.61 -9.32
CA GLY A 72 7.62 13.50 -9.13
C GLY A 72 7.79 14.48 -10.29
N ILE A 73 7.71 13.97 -11.52
CA ILE A 73 7.81 14.77 -12.74
C ILE A 73 6.71 15.83 -12.83
N LEU A 74 5.46 15.48 -12.50
CA LEU A 74 4.34 16.41 -12.49
C LEU A 74 4.57 17.57 -11.51
N ARG A 75 5.05 17.27 -10.29
CA ARG A 75 5.38 18.31 -9.29
C ARG A 75 6.47 19.25 -9.79
N GLU A 76 7.53 18.73 -10.38
CA GLU A 76 8.60 19.54 -10.98
C GLU A 76 8.09 20.43 -12.12
N GLY A 77 7.09 19.96 -12.88
CA GLY A 77 6.42 20.70 -13.93
C GLY A 77 5.36 21.69 -13.45
N GLY A 78 5.17 21.86 -12.14
CA GLY A 78 4.16 22.74 -11.56
C GLY A 78 2.72 22.21 -11.64
N ALA A 79 2.54 20.92 -11.94
CA ALA A 79 1.23 20.26 -11.99
C ALA A 79 1.00 19.42 -10.72
N ALA A 80 -0.23 19.46 -10.20
CA ALA A 80 -0.61 18.65 -9.04
C ALA A 80 -0.77 17.17 -9.45
N PRO A 81 -0.07 16.22 -8.81
CA PRO A 81 -0.24 14.79 -9.07
C PRO A 81 -1.47 14.26 -8.34
N THR A 82 -2.66 14.68 -8.77
CA THR A 82 -3.93 14.18 -8.23
C THR A 82 -4.18 12.74 -8.68
N ASP A 83 -4.97 11.99 -7.93
CA ASP A 83 -5.36 10.62 -8.27
C ASP A 83 -5.96 10.51 -9.67
N ALA A 84 -6.79 11.49 -10.07
CA ALA A 84 -7.37 11.56 -11.41
C ALA A 84 -6.31 11.75 -12.51
N THR A 85 -5.24 12.50 -12.25
CA THR A 85 -4.15 12.71 -13.21
C THR A 85 -3.24 11.49 -13.29
N LEU A 86 -2.93 10.88 -12.14
CA LEU A 86 -2.14 9.65 -12.07
C LEU A 86 -2.88 8.45 -12.67
N GLY A 87 -4.20 8.38 -12.51
CA GLY A 87 -5.05 7.39 -13.18
C GLY A 87 -4.96 7.49 -14.71
N ARG A 88 -5.08 8.71 -15.26
CA ARG A 88 -4.91 8.95 -16.70
C ARG A 88 -3.51 8.60 -17.22
N VAL A 89 -2.48 8.87 -16.42
CA VAL A 89 -1.11 8.42 -16.73
C VAL A 89 -1.04 6.89 -16.79
N ALA A 90 -1.63 6.18 -15.81
CA ALA A 90 -1.65 4.73 -15.78
C ALA A 90 -2.36 4.14 -17.01
N THR A 91 -3.56 4.64 -17.34
CA THR A 91 -4.34 4.22 -18.51
C THR A 91 -3.57 4.43 -19.81
N THR A 92 -2.98 5.63 -19.99
CA THR A 92 -2.20 5.94 -21.19
C THR A 92 -0.95 5.08 -21.32
N LEU A 93 -0.24 4.79 -20.21
CA LEU A 93 0.92 3.90 -20.22
C LEU A 93 0.55 2.48 -20.65
N HIS A 94 -0.55 1.95 -20.12
CA HIS A 94 -1.06 0.63 -20.46
C HIS A 94 -1.46 0.55 -21.95
N ALA A 95 -2.23 1.53 -22.43
CA ALA A 95 -2.65 1.62 -23.82
C ALA A 95 -1.45 1.76 -24.78
N ALA A 96 -0.50 2.62 -24.44
CA ALA A 96 0.69 2.88 -25.25
C ALA A 96 1.63 1.67 -25.36
N ALA A 97 1.76 0.86 -24.30
CA ALA A 97 2.59 -0.34 -24.32
C ALA A 97 1.97 -1.48 -25.15
N THR A 98 0.65 -1.40 -25.38
CA THR A 98 -0.15 -2.44 -26.03
C THR A 98 -0.12 -2.30 -27.56
N SER A 99 -0.22 -1.11 -28.16
CA SER A 99 -0.12 -0.97 -29.63
C SER A 99 1.35 -0.91 -30.11
N ASP A 100 1.69 -1.58 -31.22
CA ASP A 100 3.05 -1.54 -31.78
C ASP A 100 3.44 -0.14 -32.28
N GLU A 101 2.47 0.60 -32.83
CA GLU A 101 2.65 1.99 -33.26
C GLU A 101 2.89 2.92 -32.04
N SER A 102 2.03 2.82 -31.03
CA SER A 102 2.10 3.64 -29.83
C SER A 102 3.32 3.31 -28.95
N ARG A 103 3.81 2.08 -28.99
CA ARG A 103 5.02 1.63 -28.28
C ARG A 103 6.26 2.37 -28.78
N GLY A 104 6.40 2.51 -30.10
CA GLY A 104 7.51 3.26 -30.67
C GLY A 104 7.51 4.74 -30.26
N GLU A 105 6.32 5.35 -30.17
CA GLU A 105 6.19 6.74 -29.71
C GLU A 105 6.37 6.88 -28.19
N LEU A 106 5.94 5.90 -27.39
CA LEU A 106 6.20 5.82 -25.96
C LEU A 106 7.70 5.72 -25.67
N GLU A 107 8.42 4.82 -26.32
CA GLU A 107 9.86 4.63 -26.11
C GLU A 107 10.69 5.87 -26.50
N ARG A 108 10.22 6.61 -27.52
CA ARG A 108 10.85 7.85 -27.98
C ARG A 108 10.39 9.07 -27.18
N GLY A 109 9.36 8.95 -26.35
CA GLY A 109 8.81 10.04 -25.55
C GLY A 109 8.13 11.13 -26.37
N ARG A 110 7.36 10.71 -27.38
CA ARG A 110 6.68 11.59 -28.33
C ARG A 110 5.18 11.30 -28.45
N LEU A 111 4.56 10.80 -27.38
CA LEU A 111 3.11 10.71 -27.31
C LEU A 111 2.51 12.11 -27.45
N ARG A 112 1.51 12.22 -28.33
CA ARG A 112 0.86 13.50 -28.66
C ARG A 112 -0.46 13.71 -27.90
N ALA A 113 -1.10 12.62 -27.50
CA ALA A 113 -2.36 12.60 -26.80
C ALA A 113 -2.39 11.45 -25.78
N GLU A 114 -3.34 11.51 -24.85
CA GLU A 114 -3.68 10.39 -23.98
C GLU A 114 -4.23 9.25 -24.85
N LEU A 115 -3.94 8.02 -24.47
CA LEU A 115 -4.33 6.83 -25.21
C LEU A 115 -5.22 5.96 -24.32
N GLU A 116 -6.27 5.43 -24.91
CA GLU A 116 -7.15 4.45 -24.27
C GLU A 116 -6.87 3.04 -24.82
N PRO A 117 -7.01 1.97 -24.02
CA PRO A 117 -6.74 0.61 -24.47
C PRO A 117 -7.62 0.21 -25.67
N PRO A 118 -7.09 -0.53 -26.66
CA PRO A 118 -7.91 -1.11 -27.71
C PRO A 118 -8.93 -2.07 -27.08
N GLY A 119 -10.21 -1.77 -27.29
CA GLY A 119 -11.34 -2.35 -26.56
C GLY A 119 -12.27 -1.28 -25.97
N PHE A 120 -11.76 -0.07 -25.72
CA PHE A 120 -12.60 1.07 -25.34
C PHE A 120 -13.21 1.78 -26.58
N GLY A 121 -12.46 1.86 -27.68
CA GLY A 121 -12.95 2.43 -28.96
C GLY A 121 -13.79 1.47 -29.82
N ALA A 122 -13.73 0.16 -29.59
CA ALA A 122 -14.57 -0.83 -30.28
C ALA A 122 -16.01 -0.87 -29.72
N LEU A 123 -16.27 -0.16 -28.62
CA LEU A 123 -17.62 0.04 -28.08
C LEU A 123 -18.41 1.11 -28.87
N LEU A 124 -17.79 1.78 -29.85
CA LEU A 124 -18.41 2.85 -30.66
C LEU A 124 -18.77 2.41 -32.09
N GLY A 125 -18.73 1.10 -32.38
CA GLY A 125 -19.17 0.52 -33.66
C GLY A 125 -20.10 -0.68 -33.46
N THR A 126 -21.42 -0.41 -33.45
CA THR A 126 -22.56 -1.34 -33.45
C THR A 126 -22.39 -2.62 -32.61
N VAL A 127 -22.14 -2.45 -31.32
CA VAL A 127 -22.65 -3.36 -30.29
C VAL A 127 -23.89 -2.66 -29.74
N PRO A 128 -25.02 -3.33 -29.45
CA PRO A 128 -26.10 -2.68 -28.74
C PRO A 128 -25.49 -2.07 -27.48
N GLU A 129 -25.58 -0.75 -27.37
CA GLU A 129 -25.13 -0.01 -26.21
C GLU A 129 -25.72 -0.73 -25.00
N PRO A 130 -24.91 -1.29 -24.08
CA PRO A 130 -25.49 -1.76 -22.83
C PRO A 130 -26.21 -0.53 -22.26
N PRO A 131 -27.50 -0.65 -21.88
CA PRO A 131 -28.26 0.50 -21.42
C PRO A 131 -27.43 1.25 -20.37
N ALA A 132 -27.38 2.57 -20.43
CA ALA A 132 -26.52 3.40 -19.58
C ALA A 132 -26.59 3.02 -18.08
N GLU A 133 -27.71 2.43 -17.67
CA GLU A 133 -27.95 1.76 -16.39
C GLU A 133 -26.93 0.65 -16.06
N LYS A 134 -26.60 -0.28 -16.99
CA LYS A 134 -25.64 -1.37 -16.75
C LYS A 134 -24.21 -0.90 -16.53
N LEU A 135 -23.77 0.15 -17.23
CA LEU A 135 -22.43 0.69 -17.05
C LEU A 135 -22.32 1.47 -15.72
N ALA A 136 -23.40 2.17 -15.34
CA ALA A 136 -23.51 2.82 -14.03
C ALA A 136 -23.49 1.79 -12.88
N ASP A 137 -24.19 0.66 -13.05
CA ASP A 137 -24.22 -0.44 -12.08
C ASP A 137 -22.84 -1.09 -11.90
N GLU A 138 -22.09 -1.33 -12.97
CA GLU A 138 -20.74 -1.91 -12.86
C GLU A 138 -19.75 -0.98 -12.13
N VAL A 139 -19.83 0.34 -12.39
CA VAL A 139 -19.02 1.35 -11.69
C VAL A 139 -19.44 1.46 -10.23
N ALA A 140 -20.74 1.42 -9.93
CA ALA A 140 -21.25 1.41 -8.57
C ALA A 140 -20.75 0.19 -7.79
N GLN A 141 -20.86 -1.02 -8.38
CA GLN A 141 -20.36 -2.25 -7.77
C GLN A 141 -18.84 -2.25 -7.61
N ALA A 142 -18.08 -1.65 -8.54
CA ALA A 142 -16.63 -1.53 -8.40
C ALA A 142 -16.24 -0.61 -7.23
N ARG A 143 -16.98 0.49 -7.02
CA ARG A 143 -16.81 1.37 -5.86
C ARG A 143 -17.17 0.68 -4.56
N GLU A 144 -18.29 -0.03 -4.53
CA GLU A 144 -18.72 -0.82 -3.37
C GLU A 144 -17.70 -1.90 -3.01
N ARG A 145 -17.18 -2.64 -4.01
CA ARG A 145 -16.10 -3.62 -3.78
C ARG A 145 -14.80 -3.00 -3.28
N ARG A 146 -14.51 -1.74 -3.64
CA ARG A 146 -13.34 -1.02 -3.12
C ARG A 146 -13.59 -0.61 -1.67
N ALA A 147 -14.75 -0.02 -1.39
CA ALA A 147 -15.15 0.33 -0.02
C ALA A 147 -15.12 -0.89 0.90
N ALA A 148 -15.71 -2.01 0.49
CA ALA A 148 -15.69 -3.26 1.27
C ALA A 148 -14.28 -3.82 1.50
N ARG A 149 -13.33 -3.58 0.57
CA ARG A 149 -11.92 -3.99 0.75
C ARG A 149 -11.20 -3.07 1.72
N ASP A 150 -11.44 -1.77 1.64
CA ASP A 150 -10.88 -0.78 2.55
C ASP A 150 -11.42 -1.06 3.98
N ASP A 151 -12.73 -1.28 4.12
CA ASP A 151 -13.37 -1.66 5.39
C ASP A 151 -12.81 -2.97 5.96
N LEU A 152 -12.56 -3.98 5.11
CA LEU A 152 -11.96 -5.24 5.54
C LEU A 152 -10.50 -5.05 6.00
N ALA A 153 -9.73 -4.19 5.33
CA ALA A 153 -8.36 -3.88 5.72
C ALA A 153 -8.32 -3.15 7.07
N ASP A 154 -9.20 -2.17 7.26
CA ASP A 154 -9.35 -1.45 8.52
C ASP A 154 -9.80 -2.38 9.65
N ALA A 155 -10.77 -3.26 9.40
CA ALA A 155 -11.24 -4.23 10.38
C ALA A 155 -10.12 -5.20 10.80
N ARG A 156 -9.30 -5.66 9.85
CA ARG A 156 -8.13 -6.51 10.14
C ARG A 156 -7.08 -5.77 10.97
N SER A 157 -6.73 -4.55 10.58
CA SER A 157 -5.76 -3.76 11.35
C SER A 157 -6.23 -3.50 12.79
N ARG A 158 -7.54 -3.27 12.99
CA ARG A 158 -8.11 -3.14 14.34
C ARG A 158 -8.10 -4.44 15.12
N ALA A 159 -8.34 -5.58 14.46
CA ALA A 159 -8.28 -6.89 15.09
C ALA A 159 -6.84 -7.23 15.53
N ASP A 160 -5.86 -7.00 14.66
CA ASP A 160 -4.43 -7.21 14.95
C ASP A 160 -3.99 -6.33 16.13
N ALA A 161 -4.34 -5.03 16.12
CA ALA A 161 -4.03 -4.13 17.23
C ALA A 161 -4.72 -4.52 18.54
N ALA A 162 -5.96 -5.01 18.49
CA ALA A 162 -6.66 -5.51 19.67
C ALA A 162 -6.03 -6.80 20.21
N GLN A 163 -5.51 -7.67 19.32
CA GLN A 163 -4.80 -8.87 19.72
C GLN A 163 -3.47 -8.52 20.40
N GLU A 164 -2.67 -7.60 19.85
CA GLU A 164 -1.44 -7.13 20.47
C GLU A 164 -1.71 -6.51 21.87
N GLN A 165 -2.79 -5.74 22.00
CA GLN A 165 -3.20 -5.18 23.29
C GLN A 165 -3.61 -6.27 24.29
N LEU A 166 -4.29 -7.33 23.83
CA LEU A 166 -4.66 -8.46 24.67
C LEU A 166 -3.41 -9.22 25.15
N GLU A 167 -2.48 -9.54 24.26
CA GLU A 167 -1.24 -10.24 24.60
C GLU A 167 -0.41 -9.43 25.62
N ALA A 168 -0.27 -8.12 25.40
CA ALA A 168 0.43 -7.25 26.35
C ALA A 168 -0.30 -7.15 27.72
N ALA A 169 -1.62 -7.16 27.73
CA ALA A 169 -2.40 -7.18 28.98
C ALA A 169 -2.25 -8.51 29.73
N GLU A 170 -2.22 -9.64 29.01
CA GLU A 170 -2.00 -10.97 29.59
C GLU A 170 -0.60 -11.11 30.19
N GLU A 171 0.44 -10.60 29.52
CA GLU A 171 1.80 -10.52 30.05
C GLU A 171 1.85 -9.66 31.32
N GLY A 172 1.22 -8.47 31.30
CA GLY A 172 1.14 -7.62 32.50
C GLY A 172 0.40 -8.29 33.68
N VAL A 173 -0.61 -9.13 33.40
CA VAL A 173 -1.28 -9.93 34.45
C VAL A 173 -0.36 -11.02 34.99
N ALA A 174 0.45 -11.65 34.15
CA ALA A 174 1.42 -12.65 34.58
C ALA A 174 2.49 -12.03 35.49
N ASP A 175 3.09 -10.90 35.06
CA ASP A 175 4.09 -10.17 35.86
C ASP A 175 3.54 -9.73 37.22
N ALA A 176 2.31 -9.21 37.24
CA ALA A 176 1.67 -8.79 38.49
C ALA A 176 1.41 -9.96 39.45
N ARG A 177 1.16 -11.18 38.92
CA ARG A 177 1.01 -12.40 39.75
C ARG A 177 2.34 -12.83 40.34
N ASP A 178 3.41 -12.81 39.56
CA ASP A 178 4.75 -13.14 40.03
C ASP A 178 5.22 -12.15 41.11
N GLU A 179 4.93 -10.85 40.95
CA GLU A 179 5.21 -9.83 41.97
C GLU A 179 4.40 -10.07 43.25
N LEU A 180 3.11 -10.41 43.13
CA LEU A 180 2.26 -10.76 44.26
C LEU A 180 2.82 -11.97 45.02
N GLU A 181 3.21 -13.05 44.34
CA GLU A 181 3.77 -14.25 44.97
C GLU A 181 5.06 -13.94 45.74
N ARG A 182 5.94 -13.10 45.18
CA ARG A 182 7.15 -12.63 45.87
C ARG A 182 6.81 -11.83 47.11
N ALA A 183 5.87 -10.88 46.99
CA ALA A 183 5.43 -10.06 48.12
C ALA A 183 4.78 -10.90 49.24
N GLU A 184 4.00 -11.92 48.89
CA GLU A 184 3.41 -12.86 49.84
C GLU A 184 4.48 -13.69 50.55
N THR A 185 5.49 -14.17 49.82
CA THR A 185 6.63 -14.91 50.39
C THR A 185 7.43 -14.03 51.36
N ASP A 186 7.71 -12.79 50.99
CA ASP A 186 8.39 -11.84 51.87
C ASP A 186 7.55 -11.50 53.11
N ALA A 187 6.24 -11.28 52.94
CA ALA A 187 5.34 -11.05 54.07
C ALA A 187 5.32 -12.25 55.02
N ALA A 188 5.32 -13.48 54.51
CA ALA A 188 5.39 -14.69 55.33
C ALA A 188 6.72 -14.78 56.11
N ARG A 189 7.85 -14.48 55.45
CA ARG A 189 9.17 -14.44 56.11
C ARG A 189 9.22 -13.39 57.22
N ILE A 190 8.78 -12.16 56.95
CA ILE A 190 8.76 -11.07 57.93
C ILE A 190 7.86 -11.42 59.12
N ARG A 191 6.71 -12.06 58.89
CA ARG A 191 5.85 -12.55 59.99
C ARG A 191 6.57 -13.58 60.86
N SER A 192 7.27 -14.54 60.26
CA SER A 192 8.06 -15.53 61.01
C SER A 192 9.16 -14.87 61.85
N GLU A 193 9.88 -13.90 61.27
CA GLU A 193 10.92 -13.14 61.98
C GLU A 193 10.33 -12.34 63.16
N LEU A 194 9.15 -11.74 62.97
CA LEU A 194 8.43 -11.02 64.02
C LEU A 194 8.02 -11.96 65.16
N ASP A 195 7.43 -13.12 64.84
CA ASP A 195 7.00 -14.11 65.84
C ASP A 195 8.20 -14.62 66.65
N GLU A 196 9.33 -14.90 65.99
CA GLU A 196 10.57 -15.27 66.67
C GLU A 196 11.11 -14.16 67.58
N ALA A 197 11.09 -12.91 67.13
CA ALA A 197 11.53 -11.77 67.91
C ALA A 197 10.65 -11.57 69.15
N GLN A 198 9.33 -11.67 69.00
CA GLN A 198 8.37 -11.60 70.10
C GLN A 198 8.56 -12.72 71.11
N ALA A 199 8.84 -13.94 70.64
CA ALA A 199 9.16 -15.07 71.51
C ALA A 199 10.45 -14.82 72.32
N LYS A 200 11.50 -14.29 71.68
CA LYS A 200 12.76 -13.91 72.35
C LYS A 200 12.56 -12.82 73.40
N VAL A 201 11.78 -11.78 73.09
CA VAL A 201 11.41 -10.72 74.05
C VAL A 201 10.70 -11.31 75.25
N THR A 202 9.66 -12.13 75.03
CA THR A 202 8.89 -12.78 76.11
C THR A 202 9.79 -13.66 76.99
N ALA A 203 10.73 -14.40 76.39
CA ALA A 203 11.68 -15.23 77.13
C ALA A 203 12.65 -14.39 77.96
N ALA A 204 13.16 -13.28 77.41
CA ALA A 204 14.04 -12.34 78.11
C ALA A 204 13.34 -11.68 79.30
N GLU A 205 12.09 -11.23 79.12
CA GLU A 205 11.26 -10.66 80.20
C GLU A 205 11.04 -11.66 81.34
N LYS A 206 10.72 -12.92 81.01
CA LYS A 206 10.57 -13.99 82.02
C LYS A 206 11.87 -14.24 82.78
N ARG A 207 13.02 -14.21 82.09
CA ARG A 207 14.33 -14.40 82.71
C ARG A 207 14.67 -13.23 83.64
N LEU A 208 14.41 -11.99 83.23
CA LEU A 208 14.63 -10.80 84.05
C LEU A 208 13.81 -10.87 85.34
N ARG A 209 12.49 -11.15 85.24
CA ARG A 209 11.61 -11.29 86.41
C ARG A 209 12.06 -12.38 87.39
N LYS A 210 12.72 -13.44 86.92
CA LYS A 210 13.26 -14.50 87.77
C LYS A 210 14.51 -14.06 88.54
N LEU A 211 15.32 -13.16 87.97
CA LEU A 211 16.52 -12.62 88.61
C LEU A 211 16.21 -11.51 89.61
N GLU A 212 15.07 -10.82 89.44
CA GLU A 212 14.58 -9.77 90.35
C GLU A 212 13.81 -10.30 91.57
N ARG A 213 13.57 -11.61 91.65
CA ARG A 213 12.92 -12.30 92.78
C ARG A 213 13.94 -12.98 93.67
#